data_AF-A0A8H6MKB4-F1
#
_entry.id   AF-A0A8H6MKB4-F1
#
_cell.length_a   1.000
_cell.length_b   1.000
_cell.length_c   1.000
_cell.angle_alpha   90.00
_cell.angle_beta   90.00
_cell.angle_gamma   90.00
#
_symmetry.space_group_name_H-M   'P 1'
#
loop_
_entity.id
_entity.type
_entity.pdbx_description
1 polymer ?
#
loop_
_entity_poly.entity_id
_entity_poly.type
_entity_poly.pdbx_seq_one_letter_code
_entity_poly.pdbx_strand_id
1 'polypeptide(L)'
;MQFSSFTLFISVMAAAVSAQTTYETANYLSVCQQGNTLFCTGNVNVCQRGKTDTFDAKATKANENACKGLKRGDSCTQTVGCV
;
A
#
# COMPACT_ATOMS: atom_id res chain seq x y z
N MET A 1 28.70 -5.65 -49.51
CA MET A 1 27.77 -5.51 -48.38
C MET A 1 28.64 -5.29 -47.13
N GLN A 2 28.87 -4.08 -46.60
CA GLN A 2 27.95 -3.20 -45.84
C GLN A 2 27.19 -4.05 -44.79
N PHE A 3 27.32 -3.86 -43.47
CA PHE A 3 26.90 -2.70 -42.66
C PHE A 3 27.41 -2.88 -41.21
N SER A 4 27.96 -1.83 -40.60
CA SER A 4 27.39 -1.02 -39.50
C SER A 4 27.39 -1.60 -38.08
N SER A 5 28.22 -0.94 -37.26
CA SER A 5 27.80 -0.19 -36.06
C SER A 5 26.97 -0.93 -35.01
N PHE A 6 27.66 -1.54 -34.05
CA PHE A 6 27.07 -1.85 -32.75
C PHE A 6 27.17 -0.63 -31.84
N THR A 7 26.09 0.15 -31.82
CA THR A 7 25.84 1.25 -30.88
C THR A 7 25.55 0.66 -29.49
N LEU A 8 26.44 0.87 -28.53
CA LEU A 8 26.23 0.55 -27.13
C LEU A 8 25.18 1.51 -26.54
N PHE A 9 23.95 1.03 -26.40
CA PHE A 9 22.94 1.68 -25.57
C PHE A 9 23.32 1.50 -24.10
N ILE A 10 24.00 2.50 -23.52
CA ILE A 10 24.08 2.65 -22.07
C ILE A 10 22.76 3.28 -21.63
N SER A 11 21.76 2.44 -21.37
CA SER A 11 20.59 2.84 -20.61
C SER A 11 21.03 2.99 -19.15
N VAL A 12 21.39 4.21 -18.76
CA VAL A 12 21.42 4.60 -17.36
C VAL A 12 19.98 4.50 -16.87
N MET A 13 19.60 3.34 -16.36
CA MET A 13 18.41 3.21 -15.55
C MET A 13 18.63 4.12 -14.35
N ALA A 14 17.95 5.26 -14.38
CA ALA A 14 17.67 6.01 -13.18
C ALA A 14 17.03 5.03 -12.20
N ALA A 15 17.84 4.51 -11.28
CA ALA A 15 17.35 3.86 -10.08
C ALA A 15 16.63 4.96 -9.31
N ALA A 16 15.35 5.16 -9.64
CA ALA A 16 14.41 5.79 -8.74
C ALA A 16 14.53 4.96 -7.45
N VAL A 17 15.17 5.54 -6.45
CA VAL A 17 15.17 5.03 -5.09
C VAL A 17 13.72 5.10 -4.63
N SER A 18 12.92 4.10 -4.99
CA SER A 18 11.59 3.95 -4.45
C SER A 18 11.79 3.60 -2.98
N ALA A 19 11.38 4.51 -2.11
CA ALA A 19 11.13 4.18 -0.71
C ALA A 19 10.29 2.90 -0.71
N GLN A 20 10.85 1.82 -0.18
CA GLN A 20 10.25 0.50 -0.26
C GLN A 20 9.05 0.48 0.69
N THR A 21 7.85 0.77 0.18
CA THR A 21 6.61 0.70 0.97
C THR A 21 6.44 -0.71 1.51
N THR A 22 6.67 -0.86 2.81
CA THR A 22 6.38 -2.10 3.53
C THR A 22 4.91 -2.11 3.94
N TYR A 23 4.24 -3.26 3.96
CA TYR A 23 2.83 -3.32 4.36
C TYR A 23 2.72 -4.04 5.69
N GLU A 24 2.05 -3.41 6.64
CA GLU A 24 1.77 -3.95 7.96
C GLU A 24 0.26 -4.10 8.14
N THR A 25 -0.14 -5.03 9.00
CA THR A 25 -1.56 -5.29 9.30
C THR A 25 -1.82 -5.22 10.79
N ALA A 26 -2.98 -4.69 11.15
CA ALA A 26 -3.41 -4.53 12.53
C ALA A 26 -4.92 -4.78 12.63
N ASN A 27 -5.37 -5.41 13.71
CA ASN A 27 -6.79 -5.73 13.94
C ASN A 27 -7.30 -5.37 15.35
N TYR A 28 -6.57 -4.55 16.10
CA TYR A 28 -6.84 -4.31 17.52
C TYR A 28 -7.89 -3.20 17.78
N LEU A 29 -7.97 -2.19 16.92
CA LEU A 29 -8.99 -1.12 16.98
C LEU A 29 -9.71 -0.90 15.64
N SER A 30 -9.36 -1.65 14.60
CA SER A 30 -9.92 -1.44 13.27
C SER A 30 -11.29 -2.06 13.09
N VAL A 31 -12.20 -1.24 12.57
CA VAL A 31 -13.57 -1.60 12.24
C VAL A 31 -13.94 -1.09 10.86
N CYS A 32 -14.95 -1.70 10.27
CA CYS A 32 -15.50 -1.24 9.00
C CYS A 32 -16.24 0.08 9.20
N GLN A 33 -15.65 1.16 8.69
CA GLN A 33 -16.25 2.50 8.69
C GLN A 33 -16.91 2.77 7.34
N GLN A 34 -17.92 3.64 7.35
CA GLN A 34 -18.72 3.94 6.17
C GLN A 34 -18.22 5.21 5.48
N GLY A 35 -17.78 5.05 4.23
CA GLY A 35 -17.49 6.13 3.27
C GLY A 35 -18.24 5.88 1.96
N ASN A 36 -17.54 5.97 0.83
CA ASN A 36 -18.08 5.56 -0.48
C ASN A 36 -18.23 4.04 -0.61
N THR A 37 -17.28 3.32 0.00
CA THR A 37 -17.24 1.87 0.22
C THR A 37 -17.02 1.65 1.73
N LEU A 38 -17.36 0.47 2.25
CA LEU A 38 -16.96 0.13 3.62
C LEU A 38 -15.44 -0.05 3.61
N PHE A 39 -14.76 0.63 4.53
CA PHE A 39 -13.32 0.67 4.62
C PHE A 39 -12.85 0.30 6.02
N CYS A 40 -11.89 -0.61 6.10
CA CYS A 40 -11.31 -1.02 7.37
C CYS A 40 -10.33 0.03 7.91
N THR A 41 -10.68 0.69 9.01
CA THR A 41 -9.85 1.73 9.64
C THR A 41 -10.05 1.80 11.15
N GLY A 42 -9.11 2.41 11.85
CA GLY A 42 -9.16 2.63 13.31
C GLY A 42 -7.80 2.51 13.99
N ASN A 43 -6.86 1.78 13.40
CA ASN A 43 -5.49 1.72 13.90
C ASN A 43 -4.68 2.92 13.40
N VAL A 44 -3.90 3.49 14.31
CA VAL A 44 -2.99 4.62 14.09
C VAL A 44 -1.60 4.25 14.58
N ASN A 45 -0.56 4.78 13.94
CA ASN A 45 0.83 4.43 14.22
C ASN A 45 1.08 2.93 14.08
N VAL A 46 0.53 2.32 13.03
CA VAL A 46 0.76 0.90 12.74
C VAL A 46 2.22 0.70 12.35
N CYS A 47 2.77 1.61 11.57
CA CYS A 47 4.15 1.54 11.11
C CYS A 47 5.12 1.87 12.25
N GLN A 48 6.17 1.04 12.35
CA GLN A 48 7.19 1.22 13.38
C GLN A 48 8.02 2.51 13.19
N ARG A 49 8.47 3.06 14.31
CA ARG A 49 9.40 4.20 14.49
C ARG A 49 9.97 4.82 13.20
N GLY A 50 9.54 6.03 12.90
CA GLY A 50 10.09 6.87 11.84
C GLY A 50 9.46 6.65 10.47
N LYS A 51 8.61 5.64 10.31
CA LYS A 51 7.80 5.43 9.12
C LYS A 51 6.43 6.08 9.25
N THR A 52 5.89 6.52 8.12
CA THR A 52 4.57 7.14 8.04
C THR A 52 3.55 6.12 7.59
N ASP A 53 2.43 6.06 8.32
CA ASP A 53 1.25 5.31 7.91
C ASP A 53 0.68 5.93 6.63
N THR A 54 0.63 5.16 5.55
CA THR A 54 0.04 5.56 4.28
C THR A 54 -1.00 4.55 3.81
N PHE A 55 -2.09 5.04 3.25
CA PHE A 55 -3.11 4.24 2.59
C PHE A 55 -2.99 4.43 1.08
N ASP A 56 -1.91 3.87 0.51
CA ASP A 56 -1.76 3.81 -0.94
C ASP A 56 -2.89 2.98 -1.59
N ALA A 57 -2.91 2.91 -2.92
CA ALA A 57 -3.96 2.17 -3.63
C ALA A 57 -4.05 0.69 -3.23
N LYS A 58 -2.93 0.06 -2.82
CA LYS A 58 -2.89 -1.34 -2.41
C LYS A 58 -3.46 -1.52 -1.01
N ALA A 59 -3.01 -0.73 -0.04
CA ALA A 59 -3.55 -0.71 1.32
C ALA A 59 -5.04 -0.34 1.29
N THR A 60 -5.43 0.62 0.46
CA THR A 60 -6.82 1.04 0.30
C THR A 60 -7.70 -0.13 -0.16
N LYS A 61 -7.31 -0.80 -1.24
CA LYS A 61 -8.07 -1.93 -1.77
C LYS A 61 -8.10 -3.12 -0.82
N ALA A 62 -7.02 -3.36 -0.07
CA ALA A 62 -7.01 -4.38 0.97
C ALA A 62 -8.02 -4.08 2.09
N ASN A 63 -8.11 -2.82 2.53
CA ASN A 63 -9.06 -2.38 3.56
C ASN A 63 -10.51 -2.40 3.10
N GLU A 64 -10.79 -2.08 1.84
CA GLU A 64 -12.12 -2.24 1.25
C GLU A 64 -12.52 -3.72 1.18
N ASN A 65 -11.59 -4.57 0.73
CA ASN A 65 -11.82 -6.01 0.66
C ASN A 65 -12.01 -6.64 2.05
N ALA A 66 -11.28 -6.15 3.06
CA ALA A 66 -11.43 -6.60 4.45
C ALA A 66 -12.84 -6.36 5.00
N CYS A 67 -13.58 -5.40 4.43
CA CYS A 67 -14.96 -5.08 4.81
C CYS A 67 -16.02 -5.62 3.85
N LYS A 68 -15.62 -6.38 2.81
CA LYS A 68 -16.56 -6.90 1.82
C LYS A 68 -17.43 -7.99 2.45
N GLY A 69 -18.74 -7.78 2.46
CA GLY A 69 -19.70 -8.70 3.09
C GLY A 69 -19.82 -8.51 4.61
N LEU A 70 -19.07 -7.58 5.20
CA LEU A 70 -19.23 -7.13 6.58
C LEU A 70 -20.15 -5.92 6.66
N LYS A 71 -20.60 -5.60 7.87
CA LYS A 71 -21.40 -4.42 8.17
C LYS A 71 -20.52 -3.35 8.83
N ARG A 72 -21.03 -2.11 8.85
CA ARG A 72 -20.41 -1.02 9.59
C ARG A 72 -20.26 -1.40 11.07
N GLY A 73 -19.09 -1.18 11.64
CA GLY A 73 -18.77 -1.49 13.03
C GLY A 73 -18.27 -2.91 13.27
N ASP A 74 -18.32 -3.80 12.26
CA ASP A 74 -17.68 -5.11 12.36
C ASP A 74 -16.17 -4.95 12.43
N SER A 75 -15.52 -5.78 13.25
CA SER A 75 -14.07 -5.86 13.33
C SER A 75 -13.48 -6.31 12.00
N CYS A 76 -12.37 -5.70 11.61
CA CYS A 76 -11.67 -6.03 10.37
C CYS A 76 -10.16 -5.90 10.55
N THR A 77 -9.39 -6.52 9.66
CA THR A 77 -7.93 -6.38 9.64
C THR A 77 -7.53 -5.24 8.72
N GLN A 78 -7.03 -4.15 9.30
CA GLN A 78 -6.56 -2.99 8.56
C GLN A 78 -5.14 -3.25 8.04
N THR A 79 -4.93 -2.99 6.76
CA THR A 79 -3.64 -2.96 6.07
C THR A 79 -3.17 -1.51 5.94
N VAL A 80 -1.92 -1.25 6.32
CA VAL A 80 -1.28 0.06 6.25
C VAL A 80 0.03 -0.08 5.48
N GLY A 81 0.26 0.82 4.53
CA GLY A 81 1.57 0.98 3.91
C GLY A 81 2.46 1.81 4.82
N CYS A 82 3.72 1.43 4.94
CA CYS A 82 4.72 2.04 5.80
C CYS A 82 5.86 2.52 4.93
N VAL A 83 5.98 3.84 4.82
CA VAL A 83 6.98 4.57 4.03
C VAL A 83 7.93 5.36 4.89
#